data_AF-A0A257SGL0-F1
#
_entry.id   AF-A0A257SGL0-F1
#
_cell.length_a   1.000
_cell.length_b   1.000
_cell.length_c   1.000
_cell.angle_alpha   90.00
_cell.angle_beta   90.00
_cell.angle_gamma   90.00
#
_symmetry.space_group_name_H-M   'P 1'
#
loop_
_entity.id
_entity.type
_entity.pdbx_description
1 polymer ?
#
loop_
_entity_poly.entity_id
_entity_poly.type
_entity_poly.pdbx_seq_one_letter_code
_entity_poly.pdbx_strand_id
1 'polypeptide(L)'
;MTRATPAAPLAGPAPLIDAHAHFLHAHAGRADWEAVNAARFRAGERIGITYHVASVLGSFGFSSPTYFPSPRDVTAGNDAMRALAAAHPDRVRMYVTVNPNDPAHALDEIARGVAAG
;
A
#
# COMPACT_ATOMS: atom_id res chain seq x y z
N MET A 1 34.70 -2.81 -11.69
CA MET A 1 33.23 -2.93 -11.68
C MET A 1 32.64 -1.64 -12.22
N THR A 2 32.19 -1.64 -13.47
CA THR A 2 31.54 -0.48 -14.12
C THR A 2 30.12 -0.36 -13.58
N ARG A 3 29.85 0.71 -12.83
CA ARG A 3 28.53 1.04 -12.30
C ARG A 3 27.65 1.42 -13.49
N ALA A 4 26.67 0.57 -13.83
CA ALA A 4 25.74 0.84 -14.92
C ALA A 4 25.09 2.21 -14.71
N THR A 5 25.13 3.06 -15.73
CA THR A 5 24.37 4.29 -15.77
C THR A 5 22.90 3.93 -15.55
N PRO A 6 22.19 4.52 -14.56
CA PRO A 6 20.78 4.23 -14.40
C PRO A 6 20.09 4.56 -15.72
N ALA A 7 19.42 3.56 -16.30
CA ALA A 7 18.60 3.77 -17.49
C ALA A 7 17.60 4.89 -17.19
N ALA A 8 17.33 5.74 -18.19
CA ALA A 8 16.27 6.72 -18.07
C ALA A 8 14.98 6.00 -17.62
N PRO A 9 14.19 6.58 -16.67
CA PRO A 9 12.94 5.98 -16.24
C PRO A 9 12.07 5.60 -17.43
N LEU A 10 11.32 4.50 -17.34
CA LEU A 10 10.49 4.00 -18.45
C LEU A 10 9.48 5.06 -18.96
N ALA A 11 9.09 6.00 -18.10
CA ALA A 11 8.19 7.11 -18.44
C ALA A 11 8.90 8.39 -18.95
N GLY A 12 10.22 8.35 -19.17
CA GLY A 12 11.00 9.53 -19.53
C GLY A 12 10.93 10.61 -18.43
N PRO A 13 10.58 11.88 -18.75
CA PRO A 13 10.46 12.95 -17.75
C PRO A 13 9.14 12.92 -16.98
N ALA A 14 8.15 12.12 -17.40
CA ALA A 14 6.86 12.02 -16.72
C ALA A 14 6.94 11.10 -15.51
N PRO A 15 6.06 11.27 -14.50
CA PRO A 15 5.95 10.32 -13.40
C PRO A 15 5.60 8.91 -13.90
N LEU A 16 6.28 7.89 -13.38
CA LEU A 16 5.89 6.49 -13.56
C LEU A 16 5.09 6.03 -12.34
N ILE A 17 3.85 5.59 -12.55
CA ILE A 17 2.94 5.22 -11.47
C ILE A 17 2.79 3.70 -11.44
N ASP A 18 3.12 3.09 -10.30
CA ASP A 18 2.65 1.74 -9.98
C ASP A 18 1.22 1.86 -9.49
N ALA A 19 0.27 1.53 -10.38
CA ALA A 19 -1.15 1.79 -10.17
C ALA A 19 -1.76 0.91 -9.07
N HIS A 20 -1.08 -0.17 -8.64
CA HIS A 20 -1.62 -1.07 -7.62
C HIS A 20 -0.53 -1.84 -6.88
N ALA A 21 -0.34 -1.50 -5.61
CA ALA A 21 0.55 -2.23 -4.71
C ALA A 21 -0.11 -2.57 -3.37
N HIS A 22 0.35 -3.67 -2.76
CA HIS A 22 -0.02 -4.02 -1.39
C HIS A 22 1.20 -3.97 -0.47
N PHE A 23 1.09 -3.20 0.60
CA PHE A 23 2.01 -3.21 1.72
C PHE A 23 1.47 -4.07 2.86
N LEU A 24 2.36 -4.40 3.79
CA LEU A 24 2.08 -5.21 4.96
C LEU A 24 2.22 -4.37 6.23
N HIS A 25 1.69 -4.87 7.34
CA HIS A 25 1.79 -4.23 8.64
C HIS A 25 2.05 -5.27 9.74
N ALA A 26 2.25 -4.81 10.98
CA ALA A 26 2.66 -5.63 12.12
C ALA A 26 1.74 -6.82 12.45
N HIS A 27 0.48 -6.82 11.97
CA HIS A 27 -0.46 -7.92 12.20
C HIS A 27 -0.69 -8.81 10.96
N ALA A 28 0.13 -8.68 9.92
CA ALA A 28 0.00 -9.48 8.69
C ALA A 28 0.49 -10.94 8.82
N GLY A 29 0.67 -11.46 10.04
CA GLY A 29 1.08 -12.84 10.28
C GLY A 29 2.51 -13.20 9.89
N ARG A 30 3.36 -12.20 9.60
CA ARG A 30 4.75 -12.41 9.19
C ARG A 30 5.70 -11.46 9.91
N ALA A 31 6.77 -12.01 10.47
CA ALA A 31 7.73 -11.26 11.28
C ALA A 31 8.62 -10.32 10.45
N ASP A 32 8.82 -10.60 9.16
CA ASP A 32 9.70 -9.87 8.25
C ASP A 32 8.97 -8.82 7.39
N TRP A 33 7.76 -8.41 7.79
CA TRP A 33 6.91 -7.51 7.00
C TRP A 33 7.61 -6.21 6.60
N GLU A 34 8.39 -5.61 7.51
CA GLU A 34 9.17 -4.39 7.24
C GLU A 34 10.21 -4.60 6.13
N ALA A 35 10.93 -5.72 6.18
CA ALA A 35 11.96 -6.05 5.20
C ALA A 35 11.36 -6.22 3.80
N VAL A 36 10.15 -6.80 3.71
CA VAL A 36 9.40 -6.96 2.46
C VAL A 36 8.88 -5.63 1.92
N ASN A 37 8.32 -4.77 2.77
CA ASN A 37 7.94 -3.43 2.37
C ASN A 37 9.15 -2.63 1.87
N ALA A 38 10.30 -2.70 2.56
CA ALA A 38 11.54 -2.07 2.13
C ALA A 38 12.05 -2.65 0.79
N ALA A 39 11.90 -3.96 0.55
CA ALA A 39 12.25 -4.58 -0.71
C ALA A 39 11.37 -4.08 -1.87
N ARG A 40 10.07 -3.85 -1.63
CA ARG A 40 9.17 -3.21 -2.61
C ARG A 40 9.64 -1.81 -2.99
N PHE A 41 9.98 -0.98 -2.01
CA PHE A 41 10.53 0.36 -2.26
C PHE A 41 11.81 0.33 -3.11
N ARG A 42 12.76 -0.56 -2.78
CA ARG A 42 13.99 -0.74 -3.58
C ARG A 42 13.70 -1.21 -5.00
N ALA A 43 12.68 -2.05 -5.18
CA ALA A 43 12.27 -2.49 -6.52
C ALA A 43 11.67 -1.32 -7.32
N GLY A 44 10.82 -0.51 -6.69
CA GLY A 44 10.28 0.72 -7.29
C GLY A 44 11.36 1.68 -7.77
N GLU A 45 12.37 1.92 -6.92
CA GLU A 45 13.53 2.76 -7.26
C GLU A 45 14.30 2.25 -8.47
N ARG A 46 14.53 0.94 -8.58
CA ARG A 46 15.22 0.34 -9.73
C ARG A 46 14.43 0.46 -11.03
N ILE A 47 13.10 0.42 -10.96
CA ILE A 47 12.20 0.58 -12.10
C ILE A 47 12.06 2.06 -12.50
N GLY A 48 12.27 2.97 -11.54
CA GLY A 48 12.03 4.40 -11.71
C GLY A 48 10.58 4.79 -11.40
N ILE A 49 9.88 4.05 -10.54
CA ILE A 49 8.52 4.37 -10.08
C ILE A 49 8.56 5.63 -9.21
N THR A 50 7.73 6.61 -9.54
CA THR A 50 7.54 7.86 -8.79
C THR A 50 6.58 7.65 -7.63
N TYR A 51 5.40 7.06 -7.89
CA TYR A 51 4.41 6.77 -6.86
C TYR A 51 3.92 5.33 -6.95
N HIS A 52 3.80 4.69 -5.79
CA HIS A 52 2.97 3.51 -5.60
C HIS A 52 1.58 3.97 -5.15
N VAL A 53 0.55 3.66 -5.94
CA VAL A 53 -0.85 3.77 -5.53
C VAL A 53 -1.21 2.45 -4.85
N ALA A 54 -1.47 2.51 -3.54
CA ALA A 54 -1.37 1.32 -2.71
C ALA A 54 -2.43 1.20 -1.62
N SER A 55 -2.53 -0.03 -1.10
CA SER A 55 -3.35 -0.38 0.05
C SER A 55 -2.64 -1.38 0.97
N VAL A 56 -3.25 -1.63 2.13
CA VAL A 56 -2.98 -2.78 2.98
C VAL A 56 -4.27 -3.61 3.04
N LEU A 57 -4.21 -4.90 2.67
CA LEU A 57 -5.37 -5.81 2.70
C LEU A 57 -5.56 -6.43 4.10
N GLY A 58 -5.73 -5.56 5.10
CA GLY A 58 -5.72 -5.96 6.52
C GLY A 58 -4.51 -6.84 6.83
N SER A 59 -4.75 -7.93 7.54
CA SER A 59 -3.77 -8.92 7.94
C SER A 59 -3.31 -9.87 6.82
N PHE A 60 -3.75 -9.66 5.59
CA PHE A 60 -3.39 -10.48 4.43
C PHE A 60 -3.67 -11.98 4.61
N GLY A 61 -4.80 -12.33 5.23
CA GLY A 61 -5.20 -13.73 5.45
C GLY A 61 -4.89 -14.29 6.84
N PHE A 62 -4.14 -13.57 7.68
CA PHE A 62 -3.71 -14.10 8.98
C PHE A 62 -4.82 -14.11 10.04
N SER A 63 -5.62 -13.05 10.13
CA SER A 63 -6.72 -12.91 11.10
C SER A 63 -8.11 -13.01 10.46
N SER A 64 -8.23 -12.76 9.16
CA SER A 64 -9.45 -12.94 8.37
C SER A 64 -9.11 -13.16 6.88
N PRO A 65 -10.04 -13.67 6.05
CA PRO A 65 -9.77 -13.99 4.63
C PRO A 65 -9.25 -12.78 3.83
N THR A 66 -8.24 -12.98 3.00
CA THR A 66 -7.58 -11.88 2.24
C THR A 66 -8.54 -11.05 1.38
N TYR A 67 -9.51 -11.69 0.72
CA TYR A 67 -10.44 -11.02 -0.20
C TYR A 67 -11.79 -10.65 0.43
N PHE A 68 -12.12 -11.22 1.59
CA PHE A 68 -13.31 -10.91 2.35
C PHE A 68 -12.94 -10.67 3.82
N PRO A 69 -12.06 -9.68 4.09
CA PRO A 69 -11.57 -9.43 5.44
C PRO A 69 -12.70 -8.93 6.34
N SER A 70 -12.59 -9.23 7.63
CA SER A 70 -13.54 -8.71 8.61
C SER A 70 -13.44 -7.18 8.72
N PRO A 71 -14.51 -6.48 9.14
CA PRO A 71 -14.50 -5.02 9.35
C PRO A 71 -13.33 -4.52 10.21
N ARG A 72 -12.99 -5.27 11.27
CA ARG A 72 -11.85 -4.95 12.15
C ARG A 72 -10.52 -5.02 11.40
N ASP A 73 -10.36 -6.04 10.57
CA ASP A 73 -9.13 -6.27 9.82
C ASP A 73 -8.95 -5.23 8.70
N VAL A 74 -10.05 -4.86 8.03
CA VAL A 74 -10.08 -3.73 7.07
C VAL A 74 -9.65 -2.43 7.75
N THR A 75 -10.22 -2.11 8.91
CA THR A 75 -9.91 -0.89 9.67
C THR A 75 -8.42 -0.83 10.03
N ALA A 76 -7.87 -1.93 10.57
CA ALA A 76 -6.46 -2.02 10.91
C ALA A 76 -5.54 -1.84 9.69
N GLY A 77 -5.92 -2.43 8.55
CA GLY A 77 -5.21 -2.23 7.28
C GLY A 77 -5.23 -0.78 6.81
N ASN A 78 -6.40 -0.14 6.78
CA ASN A 78 -6.52 1.25 6.33
C ASN A 78 -5.77 2.22 7.24
N ASP A 79 -5.77 1.99 8.56
CA ASP A 79 -5.00 2.82 9.51
C ASP A 79 -3.50 2.65 9.31
N ALA A 80 -3.03 1.42 9.07
CA ALA A 80 -1.63 1.18 8.72
C ALA A 80 -1.25 1.82 7.37
N MET A 81 -2.14 1.78 6.37
CA MET A 81 -1.90 2.41 5.07
C MET A 81 -1.81 3.93 5.18
N ARG A 82 -2.68 4.55 6.01
CA ARG A 82 -2.62 5.99 6.32
C ARG A 82 -1.29 6.38 6.95
N ALA A 83 -0.84 5.62 7.95
CA ALA A 83 0.45 5.86 8.58
C ALA A 83 1.62 5.73 7.58
N LEU A 84 1.58 4.72 6.70
CA LEU A 84 2.59 4.52 5.67
C LEU A 84 2.61 5.66 4.64
N ALA A 85 1.45 6.10 4.17
CA ALA A 85 1.34 7.22 3.23
C ALA A 85 1.85 8.53 3.84
N ALA A 86 1.53 8.78 5.12
CA ALA A 86 2.02 9.92 5.86
C ALA A 86 3.55 9.88 6.09
N ALA A 87 4.13 8.69 6.28
CA ALA A 87 5.57 8.52 6.43
C ALA A 87 6.35 8.64 5.10
N HIS A 88 5.69 8.39 3.97
CA HIS A 88 6.29 8.39 2.64
C HIS A 88 5.47 9.20 1.62
N PRO A 89 5.19 10.49 1.89
CA PRO A 89 4.29 11.30 1.06
C PRO A 89 4.83 11.55 -0.35
N ASP A 90 6.14 11.40 -0.57
CA ASP A 90 6.74 11.57 -1.90
C ASP A 90 6.77 10.28 -2.73
N ARG A 91 6.34 9.15 -2.15
CA ARG A 91 6.48 7.83 -2.77
C ARG A 91 5.19 7.02 -2.80
N VAL A 92 4.25 7.35 -1.94
CA VAL A 92 3.04 6.56 -1.72
C VAL A 92 1.81 7.46 -1.86
N ARG A 93 0.85 6.97 -2.64
CA ARG A 93 -0.54 7.42 -2.63
C ARG A 93 -1.37 6.24 -2.15
N MET A 94 -2.42 6.49 -1.38
CA MET A 94 -3.24 5.42 -0.86
C MET A 94 -4.67 5.47 -1.42
N TYR A 95 -5.31 4.32 -1.43
CA TYR A 95 -6.76 4.20 -1.49
C TYR A 95 -7.27 3.38 -0.31
N VAL A 96 -8.55 3.55 0.00
CA VAL A 96 -9.22 2.81 1.07
C VAL A 96 -9.57 1.41 0.58
N THR A 97 -9.14 0.39 1.33
CA THR A 97 -9.64 -0.99 1.16
C THR A 97 -11.01 -1.09 1.84
N VAL A 98 -11.97 -1.76 1.20
CA VAL A 98 -13.28 -2.08 1.79
C VAL A 98 -13.67 -3.52 1.51
N ASN A 99 -14.51 -4.09 2.36
CA ASN A 99 -15.22 -5.32 2.08
C ASN A 99 -16.70 -4.99 1.74
N PRO A 100 -17.15 -5.17 0.49
CA PRO A 100 -18.51 -4.80 0.10
C PRO A 100 -19.60 -5.70 0.73
N ASN A 101 -19.23 -6.86 1.30
CA ASN A 101 -20.16 -7.71 2.03
C ASN A 101 -20.58 -7.10 3.38
N ASP A 102 -19.84 -6.09 3.87
CA ASP A 102 -20.15 -5.30 5.05
C ASP A 102 -20.42 -3.83 4.64
N PRO A 103 -21.54 -3.54 3.95
CA PRO A 103 -21.73 -2.28 3.22
C PRO A 103 -21.72 -1.04 4.11
N ALA A 104 -22.27 -1.12 5.33
CA ALA A 104 -22.23 0.00 6.27
C ALA A 104 -20.78 0.34 6.65
N HIS A 105 -19.97 -0.67 6.98
CA HIS A 105 -18.56 -0.48 7.30
C HIS A 105 -17.75 0.02 6.10
N ALA A 106 -18.04 -0.49 4.90
CA ALA A 106 -17.40 -0.02 3.67
C ALA A 106 -17.66 1.48 3.43
N LEU A 107 -18.91 1.94 3.59
CA LEU A 107 -19.26 3.35 3.46
C LEU A 107 -18.57 4.21 4.52
N ASP A 108 -18.50 3.73 5.76
CA ASP A 108 -17.80 4.42 6.85
C ASP A 108 -16.29 4.57 6.56
N GLU A 109 -15.62 3.51 6.07
CA GLU A 109 -14.20 3.58 5.70
C GLU A 109 -13.94 4.53 4.53
N ILE A 110 -14.82 4.56 3.53
CA ILE A 110 -14.74 5.52 2.42
C ILE A 110 -14.88 6.94 2.96
N ALA A 111 -15.87 7.20 3.81
CA ALA A 111 -16.08 8.51 4.41
C ALA A 111 -14.87 8.95 5.25
N ARG A 112 -14.29 8.03 6.05
CA ARG A 112 -13.04 8.26 6.79
C ARG A 112 -11.87 8.59 5.88
N GLY A 113 -11.76 7.91 4.74
CA GLY A 113 -10.74 8.19 3.73
C GLY A 113 -10.90 9.57 3.12
N VAL A 114 -12.09 9.90 2.62
CA VAL A 114 -12.40 11.21 2.01
C VAL A 114 -12.14 12.35 3.01
N ALA A 115 -12.49 12.17 4.28
CA ALA A 115 -12.24 13.17 5.31
C ALA A 115 -10.74 13.39 5.62
N ALA A 116 -9.89 12.40 5.33
CA ALA A 116 -8.44 12.48 5.54
C ALA A 116 -7.67 13.07 4.34
N GLY A 117 -8.31 13.19 3.16
CA GLY A 117 -7.68 13.61 1.90
C GLY A 117 -7.00 12.47 1.15
#